data_AF-A0A2G6I9Z1-F1
#
_entry.id   AF-A0A2G6I9Z1-F1
#
_cell.length_a   1.000
_cell.length_b   1.000
_cell.length_c   1.000
_cell.angle_alpha   90.00
_cell.angle_beta   90.00
_cell.angle_gamma   90.00
#
_symmetry.space_group_name_H-M   'P 1'
#
loop_
_entity.id
_entity.type
_entity.pdbx_description
1 polymer ?
#
loop_
_entity_poly.entity_id
_entity_poly.type
_entity_poly.pdbx_seq_one_letter_code
_entity_poly.pdbx_strand_id
1 'polypeptide(L)' 'MAFASDIRTGSSGSLAAVAHNIAENFRKARAQRRVYRQTVNELSVLSDRELNDLGISACQIRSIAREAAQMVR' A
#
# COMPACT_ATOMS: atom_id res chain seq x y z
N MET A 1 -26.35 -34.38 -13.29
CA MET A 1 -26.36 -34.04 -11.85
C MET A 1 -25.23 -33.05 -11.58
N ALA A 2 -25.53 -31.76 -11.52
CA ALA A 2 -24.54 -30.73 -11.22
C ALA A 2 -24.56 -30.45 -9.71
N PHE A 3 -23.48 -30.82 -9.02
CA PHE A 3 -23.24 -30.39 -7.65
C PHE A 3 -22.89 -28.90 -7.68
N ALA A 4 -23.90 -28.04 -7.55
CA ALA A 4 -23.69 -26.62 -7.30
C ALA A 4 -23.32 -26.47 -5.82
N SER A 5 -22.09 -26.08 -5.57
CA SER A 5 -21.55 -25.78 -4.24
C SER A 5 -22.42 -24.75 -3.53
N ASP A 6 -23.01 -25.17 -2.43
CA ASP A 6 -23.79 -24.39 -1.48
C ASP A 6 -22.93 -23.23 -0.92
N ILE A 7 -23.13 -21.99 -1.38
CA ILE A 7 -22.61 -20.79 -0.72
C ILE A 7 -23.54 -20.50 0.45
N ARG A 8 -23.42 -21.28 1.52
CA ARG A 8 -24.03 -20.97 2.81
C ARG A 8 -23.23 -19.88 3.52
N THR A 9 -23.31 -18.66 3.01
CA THR A 9 -22.96 -17.46 3.78
C THR A 9 -24.11 -17.19 4.74
N GLY A 10 -24.08 -17.85 5.90
CA GLY A 10 -24.99 -17.56 7.00
C GLY A 10 -24.83 -16.09 7.40
N SER A 11 -25.94 -15.35 7.34
CA SER A 11 -26.04 -13.88 7.49
C SER A 11 -25.47 -13.09 6.31
N SER A 12 -26.36 -12.77 5.37
CA SER A 12 -26.37 -11.57 4.54
C SER A 12 -25.44 -10.47 5.06
N GLY A 13 -24.45 -10.05 4.25
CA GLY A 13 -23.38 -9.13 4.65
C GLY A 13 -23.92 -7.91 5.40
N SER A 14 -23.61 -7.81 6.69
CA SER A 14 -24.05 -6.69 7.50
C SER A 14 -23.35 -5.42 7.03
N LEU A 15 -24.10 -4.30 6.99
CA LEU A 15 -23.53 -2.97 6.73
C LEU A 15 -22.34 -2.66 7.64
N ALA A 16 -22.38 -3.19 8.87
CA ALA A 16 -21.28 -3.10 9.83
C ALA A 16 -20.02 -3.85 9.34
N ALA A 17 -20.16 -5.06 8.79
CA ALA A 17 -19.03 -5.79 8.21
C ALA A 17 -18.45 -5.07 6.98
N VAL A 18 -19.31 -4.48 6.13
CA VAL A 18 -18.85 -3.68 4.99
C VAL A 18 -18.09 -2.43 5.45
N ALA A 19 -18.64 -1.70 6.42
CA ALA A 19 -18.00 -0.51 6.99
C ALA A 19 -16.64 -0.83 7.62
N HIS A 20 -16.54 -1.95 8.35
CA HIS A 20 -15.28 -2.41 8.94
C HIS A 20 -14.22 -2.68 7.86
N ASN A 21 -14.58 -3.39 6.77
CA ASN A 21 -13.66 -3.66 5.67
C ASN A 21 -13.18 -2.37 4.96
N ILE A 22 -14.08 -1.40 4.76
CA ILE A 22 -13.72 -0.11 4.16
C ILE A 22 -12.77 0.66 5.07
N ALA A 23 -13.05 0.73 6.37
CA ALA A 23 -12.22 1.42 7.35
C ALA A 23 -10.80 0.82 7.40
N GLU A 24 -10.68 -0.51 7.42
CA GLU A 24 -9.38 -1.19 7.41
C GLU A 24 -8.59 -0.93 6.12
N ASN A 25 -9.24 -0.99 4.96
CA ASN A 25 -8.61 -0.66 3.67
C ASN A 25 -8.14 0.80 3.61
N PHE A 26 -8.94 1.72 4.15
CA PHE A 26 -8.59 3.13 4.22
C PHE A 26 -7.38 3.38 5.13
N ARG A 27 -7.33 2.73 6.30
CA ARG A 27 -6.18 2.82 7.22
C ARG A 27 -4.90 2.34 6.54
N LYS A 28 -4.95 1.20 5.84
CA LYS A 28 -3.83 0.68 5.06
C LYS A 28 -3.39 1.66 3.97
N ALA A 29 -4.32 2.11 3.13
CA ALA A 29 -4.02 3.07 2.06
C ALA A 29 -3.41 4.38 2.60
N ARG A 30 -3.88 4.87 3.75
CA ARG A 30 -3.31 6.04 4.43
C ARG A 30 -1.88 5.79 4.91
N ALA A 31 -1.61 4.63 5.50
CA ALA A 31 -0.28 4.26 5.96
C ALA A 31 0.72 4.13 4.78
N GLN A 32 0.32 3.45 3.70
CA GLN A 32 1.11 3.33 2.47
C GLN A 32 1.42 4.71 1.88
N ARG A 33 0.42 5.60 1.80
CA ARG A 33 0.60 6.96 1.27
C ARG A 33 1.52 7.81 2.14
N ARG A 34 1.50 7.61 3.47
CA ARG A 34 2.44 8.27 4.39
C ARG A 34 3.87 7.84 4.10
N VAL A 35 4.13 6.53 4.01
CA VAL A 35 5.47 6.00 3.74
C VAL A 35 5.97 6.45 2.37
N TYR A 36 5.14 6.35 1.32
CA TYR A 36 5.50 6.85 -0.01
C TYR A 36 5.98 8.30 0.03
N ARG A 37 5.19 9.19 0.65
CA ARG A 37 5.53 10.62 0.71
C ARG A 37 6.80 10.87 1.53
N GLN A 38 6.95 10.15 2.63
CA GLN A 38 8.14 10.22 3.47
C GLN A 38 9.38 9.82 2.67
N THR A 39 9.38 8.65 2.02
CA THR A 39 10.52 8.16 1.23
C THR A 39 10.84 9.08 0.06
N VAL A 40 9.84 9.61 -0.66
CA VAL A 40 10.09 10.59 -1.72
C VAL A 40 10.74 11.84 -1.16
N ASN A 41 10.22 12.39 -0.05
CA ASN A 41 10.78 13.60 0.53
C ASN A 41 12.22 13.40 1.02
N GLU A 42 12.49 12.29 1.71
CA GLU A 42 13.82 11.96 2.22
C GLU A 42 14.83 11.82 1.07
N LEU A 43 14.50 11.02 0.06
CA LEU A 43 15.40 10.82 -1.09
C LEU A 43 15.50 12.05 -2.00
N SER A 44 14.46 12.88 -2.11
CA SER A 44 14.51 14.09 -2.95
C SER A 44 15.30 15.24 -2.31
N VAL A 45 15.60 15.15 -1.02
CA VAL A 45 16.47 16.12 -0.32
C VAL A 45 17.95 15.82 -0.56
N LEU A 46 18.29 14.57 -0.88
CA LEU A 46 19.66 14.16 -1.18
C LEU A 46 20.12 14.75 -2.52
N SER A 47 21.41 15.08 -2.59
CA SER A 47 22.06 15.50 -3.82
C SER A 47 22.30 14.32 -4.77
N ASP A 48 22.51 14.59 -6.05
CA ASP A 48 22.83 13.55 -7.05
C ASP A 48 24.06 12.72 -6.66
N ARG A 49 25.04 13.32 -5.98
CA ARG A 49 26.22 12.60 -5.49
C ARG A 49 25.86 11.61 -4.38
N GLU A 50 25.10 12.05 -3.37
CA GLU A 50 24.66 11.19 -2.27
C GLU A 50 23.77 10.05 -2.80
N LEU A 51 22.90 10.33 -3.76
CA LEU A 51 22.11 9.30 -4.45
C LEU A 51 23.01 8.30 -5.19
N ASN A 52 24.01 8.78 -5.93
CA ASN A 52 24.96 7.92 -6.63
C ASN A 52 25.84 7.09 -5.68
N ASP A 53 26.23 7.63 -4.53
CA ASP A 53 26.98 6.90 -3.50
C ASP A 53 26.15 5.74 -2.92
N LEU A 54 24.82 5.90 -2.89
CA LEU A 54 23.87 4.83 -2.54
C LEU A 54 23.55 3.89 -3.72
N GLY A 55 24.06 4.17 -4.92
CA GLY A 55 23.74 3.44 -6.14
C GLY A 55 22.31 3.66 -6.66
N ILE A 56 21.68 4.78 -6.29
CA ILE A 56 20.31 5.14 -6.64
C ILE A 56 20.32 6.29 -7.65
N SER A 57 19.53 6.17 -8.71
CA SER A 57 19.24 7.27 -9.62
C SER A 57 17.99 8.05 -9.18
N ALA A 58 17.97 9.37 -9.43
CA ALA A 58 16.80 10.21 -9.14
C ALA A 58 15.49 9.71 -9.78
N CYS A 59 15.56 9.03 -10.92
CA CYS A 59 14.38 8.43 -11.56
C CYS A 59 13.81 7.24 -10.78
N GLN A 60 14.64 6.54 -9.99
CA GLN A 60 14.27 5.38 -9.19
C GLN A 60 13.55 5.77 -7.89
N ILE A 61 13.68 7.01 -7.41
CA ILE A 61 13.07 7.49 -6.16
C ILE A 61 11.58 7.12 -6.08
N ARG A 62 10.82 7.34 -7.17
CA ARG A 62 9.38 7.03 -7.21
C ARG A 62 9.08 5.53 -7.22
N SER A 63 9.97 4.72 -7.78
CA SER A 63 9.86 3.26 -7.79
C SER A 63 10.13 2.71 -6.39
N ILE A 64 11.23 3.12 -5.77
CA ILE A 64 11.64 2.75 -4.40
C ILE A 64 10.56 3.17 -3.40
N ALA A 65 10.07 4.41 -3.48
CA ALA A 65 9.01 4.88 -2.59
C ALA A 65 7.71 4.07 -2.73
N ARG A 66 7.39 3.59 -3.93
CA ARG A 66 6.21 2.73 -4.17
C ARG A 66 6.42 1.34 -3.59
N GLU A 67 7.61 0.77 -3.72
CA GLU A 67 7.98 -0.51 -3.11
C GLU A 67 7.95 -0.44 -1.58
N ALA A 68 8.58 0.59 -0.99
CA ALA A 68 8.56 0.83 0.45
C ALA A 68 7.12 0.97 0.98
N ALA A 69 6.25 1.65 0.25
CA ALA A 69 4.84 1.75 0.60
C ALA A 69 4.13 0.39 0.59
N GLN A 70 4.45 -0.52 -0.33
CA GLN A 70 3.84 -1.86 -0.39
C GLN A 70 4.25 -2.77 0.78
N MET A 71 5.40 -2.51 1.40
CA MET A 71 5.88 -3.27 2.56
C MET A 71 5.11 -2.94 3.86
N VAL A 72 4.31 -1.86 3.87
CA VAL A 72 3.46 -1.50 5.01
C VAL A 72 2.25 -2.44 5.08
N ARG A 73 2.28 -3.37 6.05
CA ARG A 73 1.22 -4.36 6.32
C ARG A 73 0.17 -3.88 7.31
#